data_AF-A0A811MCL6-F1
#
_entry.id   AF-A0A811MCL6-F1
#
_cell.length_a   1.000
_cell.length_b   1.000
_cell.length_c   1.000
_cell.angle_alpha   90.00
_cell.angle_beta   90.00
_cell.angle_gamma   90.00
#
_symmetry.space_group_name_H-M   'P 1'
#
loop_
_entity.id
_entity.type
_entity.pdbx_description
1 polymer ?
#
loop_
_entity_poly.entity_id
_entity_poly.type
_entity_poly.pdbx_seq_one_letter_code
_entity_poly.pdbx_strand_id
1 'polypeptide(L)'
;MASAAGNGAGAAALMVAASILALAAGGSAQLQYGFYRGKCKGTDVEAVVQSIVRARFARENPIVAYLLRMQFHECAVNWSVLKVDNHYYKNLQKKRGVLACDQNLYKDGFTSSIVDLLAKDNGLFTSLFPKALVKLSEVNVLTGTQGEVRKVCNRFN
;
A
#
# COMPACT_ATOMS: atom_id res chain seq x y z
N MET A 1 70.68 -10.58 -6.82
CA MET A 1 69.52 -9.69 -6.57
C MET A 1 68.72 -9.70 -7.87
N ALA A 2 67.43 -10.04 -7.98
CA ALA A 2 66.32 -10.12 -7.03
C ALA A 2 65.36 -11.27 -7.41
N SER A 3 64.62 -11.77 -6.43
CA SER A 3 63.53 -12.76 -6.57
C SER A 3 62.23 -12.07 -6.99
N ALA A 4 61.51 -12.60 -7.97
CA ALA A 4 60.20 -12.10 -8.40
C ALA A 4 59.07 -12.89 -7.70
N ALA A 5 58.32 -12.21 -6.84
CA ALA A 5 57.18 -12.74 -6.13
C ALA A 5 55.84 -12.33 -6.79
N GLY A 6 54.93 -13.29 -6.93
CA GLY A 6 53.51 -13.11 -6.60
C GLY A 6 52.50 -12.74 -7.71
N ASN A 7 52.00 -13.72 -8.46
CA ASN A 7 50.80 -13.61 -9.31
C ASN A 7 49.58 -14.38 -8.74
N GLY A 8 49.18 -14.10 -7.50
CA GLY A 8 48.07 -14.83 -6.82
C GLY A 8 46.85 -13.99 -6.44
N ALA A 9 46.95 -12.66 -6.43
CA ALA A 9 45.91 -11.79 -5.85
C ALA A 9 44.78 -11.40 -6.84
N GLY A 10 45.01 -11.48 -8.15
CA GLY A 10 44.05 -11.00 -9.15
C GLY A 10 42.82 -11.90 -9.35
N ALA A 11 43.00 -13.22 -9.31
CA ALA A 11 41.94 -14.17 -9.60
C ALA A 11 40.88 -14.24 -8.47
N ALA A 12 41.30 -14.15 -7.20
CA ALA A 12 40.38 -14.15 -6.06
C ALA A 12 39.50 -12.88 -6.03
N ALA A 13 40.06 -11.72 -6.36
CA ALA A 13 39.33 -10.46 -6.42
C ALA A 13 38.24 -10.46 -7.52
N LEU A 14 38.53 -11.06 -8.68
CA LEU A 14 37.59 -11.20 -9.80
C LEU A 14 36.40 -12.12 -9.46
N MET A 15 36.65 -13.24 -8.78
CA MET A 15 35.59 -14.18 -8.39
C MET A 15 34.67 -13.60 -7.32
N VAL A 16 35.22 -12.84 -6.37
CA VAL A 16 34.43 -12.12 -5.34
C VAL A 16 33.59 -11.02 -5.98
N ALA A 17 34.16 -10.24 -6.91
CA ALA A 17 33.42 -9.20 -7.64
C ALA A 17 32.27 -9.78 -8.49
N ALA A 18 32.49 -10.90 -9.18
CA ALA A 18 31.46 -11.57 -9.98
C ALA A 18 30.33 -12.14 -9.12
N SER A 19 30.65 -12.66 -7.93
CA SER A 19 29.67 -13.19 -6.97
C SER A 19 28.82 -12.08 -6.34
N ILE A 20 29.43 -10.92 -6.06
CA ILE A 20 28.72 -9.73 -5.55
C ILE A 20 27.77 -9.14 -6.59
N LEU A 21 28.16 -9.16 -7.88
CA LEU A 21 27.32 -8.66 -8.97
C LEU A 21 26.08 -9.54 -9.21
N ALA A 22 26.18 -10.86 -8.99
CA ALA A 22 25.05 -11.78 -9.11
C ALA A 22 24.00 -11.60 -7.99
N LEU A 23 24.42 -11.14 -6.79
CA LEU A 23 23.52 -10.96 -5.64
C LEU A 23 22.72 -9.65 -5.70
N ALA A 24 23.03 -8.74 -6.63
CA ALA A 24 22.32 -7.47 -6.83
C ALA A 24 21.10 -7.57 -7.76
N ALA A 25 20.81 -8.76 -8.31
CA ALA A 25 19.59 -9.02 -9.08
C ALA A 25 18.38 -9.24 -8.14
N GLY A 26 18.04 -8.22 -7.35
CA GLY A 26 16.75 -8.17 -6.68
C GLY A 26 15.64 -8.14 -7.72
N GLY A 27 14.80 -9.18 -7.75
CA GLY A 27 13.63 -9.21 -8.61
C GLY A 27 12.64 -8.11 -8.20
N SER A 28 12.53 -7.05 -9.01
CA SER A 28 11.52 -6.01 -8.84
C SER A 28 10.13 -6.59 -9.15
N ALA A 29 9.42 -7.07 -8.13
CA ALA A 29 8.00 -7.37 -8.24
C ALA A 29 7.21 -6.04 -8.19
N GLN A 30 7.21 -5.32 -9.31
CA GLN A 30 6.45 -4.08 -9.43
C GLN A 30 4.98 -4.40 -9.72
N LEU A 31 4.08 -3.89 -8.88
CA LEU A 31 2.64 -4.03 -9.10
C LEU A 31 2.25 -3.27 -10.36
N GLN A 32 1.71 -3.98 -11.35
CA GLN A 32 1.37 -3.43 -12.67
C GLN A 32 -0.13 -3.60 -12.95
N TYR A 33 -0.79 -2.52 -13.40
CA TYR A 33 -2.19 -2.58 -13.82
C TYR A 33 -2.37 -3.56 -14.98
N GLY A 34 -3.37 -4.44 -14.88
CA GLY A 34 -3.61 -5.48 -15.87
C GLY A 34 -2.70 -6.70 -15.73
N PHE A 35 -1.95 -6.82 -14.62
CA PHE A 35 -1.12 -8.00 -14.33
C PHE A 35 -1.91 -9.31 -14.42
N TYR A 36 -3.20 -9.30 -14.05
CA TYR A 36 -4.07 -10.47 -14.08
C TYR A 36 -4.79 -10.70 -15.42
N ARG A 37 -4.58 -9.84 -16.42
CA ARG A 37 -5.26 -9.93 -17.72
C ARG A 37 -4.89 -11.24 -18.42
N GLY A 38 -5.90 -12.06 -18.72
CA GLY A 38 -5.73 -13.36 -19.37
C GLY A 38 -5.15 -14.47 -18.49
N LYS A 39 -4.79 -14.19 -17.22
CA LYS A 39 -4.28 -15.20 -16.28
C LYS A 39 -5.41 -15.92 -15.55
N CYS A 40 -6.54 -15.26 -15.37
CA CYS A 40 -7.72 -15.80 -14.72
C CYS A 40 -8.73 -16.18 -15.81
N LYS A 41 -8.74 -17.45 -16.21
CA LYS A 41 -9.60 -18.10 -17.24
C LYS A 41 -10.97 -17.42 -17.48
N GLY A 42 -11.00 -16.35 -18.29
CA GLY A 42 -12.22 -15.61 -18.67
C GLY A 42 -12.71 -14.54 -17.68
N THR A 43 -12.05 -14.35 -16.53
CA THR A 43 -12.45 -13.39 -15.49
C THR A 43 -11.49 -12.21 -15.46
N ASP A 44 -12.00 -11.00 -15.71
CA ASP A 44 -11.23 -9.76 -15.53
C ASP A 44 -11.28 -9.35 -14.06
N VAL A 45 -10.19 -9.66 -13.33
CA VAL A 45 -10.04 -9.36 -11.90
C VAL A 45 -10.12 -7.86 -11.63
N GLU A 46 -9.56 -7.03 -12.49
CA GLU A 46 -9.55 -5.57 -12.30
C GLU A 46 -10.98 -5.01 -12.45
N ALA A 47 -11.74 -5.53 -13.42
CA ALA A 47 -13.14 -5.16 -13.60
C ALA A 47 -14.03 -5.59 -12.41
N VAL A 48 -13.82 -6.79 -11.87
CA VAL A 48 -14.56 -7.29 -10.68
C VAL A 48 -14.25 -6.46 -9.45
N VAL A 49 -12.97 -6.17 -9.19
CA VAL A 49 -12.59 -5.32 -8.06
C VAL A 49 -13.20 -3.93 -8.24
N GLN A 50 -13.14 -3.36 -9.45
CA GLN A 50 -13.70 -2.06 -9.75
C GLN A 50 -15.23 -2.02 -9.56
N SER A 51 -15.96 -3.09 -9.92
CA SER A 51 -17.42 -3.15 -9.73
C SER A 51 -17.80 -3.21 -8.26
N ILE A 52 -17.08 -3.99 -7.45
CA ILE A 52 -17.31 -4.10 -6.00
C ILE A 52 -17.00 -2.76 -5.32
N VAL A 53 -15.86 -2.14 -5.65
CA VAL A 53 -15.46 -0.85 -5.08
C VAL A 53 -16.48 0.23 -5.44
N ARG A 54 -16.90 0.32 -6.71
CA ARG A 54 -17.92 1.31 -7.14
C ARG A 54 -19.27 1.10 -6.45
N ALA A 55 -19.74 -0.15 -6.36
CA ALA A 55 -21.02 -0.46 -5.72
C ALA A 55 -21.02 -0.14 -4.22
N ARG A 56 -19.89 -0.34 -3.53
CA ARG A 56 -19.74 -0.01 -2.11
C ARG A 56 -19.54 1.49 -1.89
N PHE A 57 -18.80 2.15 -2.76
CA PHE A 57 -18.59 3.61 -2.74
C PHE A 57 -19.88 4.40 -2.93
N ALA A 58 -20.80 3.92 -3.78
CA ALA A 58 -22.10 4.55 -3.99
C ALA A 58 -23.06 4.38 -2.80
N ARG A 59 -22.80 3.40 -1.91
CA ARG A 59 -23.70 3.03 -0.81
C ARG A 59 -23.22 3.52 0.55
N GLU A 60 -21.91 3.61 0.76
CA GLU A 60 -21.31 4.03 2.03
C GLU A 60 -20.48 5.29 1.86
N ASN A 61 -20.65 6.23 2.80
CA ASN A 61 -19.89 7.48 2.87
C ASN A 61 -18.39 7.16 2.71
N PRO A 62 -17.69 7.74 1.73
CA PRO A 62 -16.52 7.11 1.11
C PRO A 62 -15.28 6.93 2.02
N ILE A 63 -15.38 7.32 3.28
CA ILE A 63 -14.38 7.27 4.35
C ILE A 63 -13.79 5.86 4.60
N VAL A 64 -14.58 4.79 4.52
CA VAL A 64 -14.14 3.43 4.91
C VAL A 64 -13.14 2.83 3.91
N ALA A 65 -13.39 3.02 2.62
CA ALA A 65 -12.47 2.58 1.56
C ALA A 65 -11.17 3.40 1.56
N TYR A 66 -11.22 4.68 1.96
CA TYR A 66 -10.03 5.52 2.13
C TYR A 66 -9.16 5.07 3.32
N LEU A 67 -9.77 4.61 4.43
CA LEU A 67 -9.04 4.24 5.65
C LEU A 67 -8.47 2.82 5.65
N LEU A 68 -9.25 1.82 5.19
CA LEU A 68 -8.78 0.44 5.11
C LEU A 68 -7.59 0.27 4.16
N ARG A 69 -7.47 1.19 3.21
CA ARG A 69 -6.39 1.21 2.24
C ARG A 69 -5.09 1.82 2.78
N MET A 70 -5.21 2.79 3.68
CA MET A 70 -4.06 3.45 4.30
C MET A 70 -3.37 2.58 5.35
N GLN A 71 -4.06 1.57 5.88
CA GLN A 71 -3.58 0.78 7.02
C GLN A 71 -2.74 -0.46 6.64
N PHE A 72 -2.77 -0.93 5.38
CA PHE A 72 -2.30 -2.30 5.11
C PHE A 72 -1.15 -2.53 4.11
N HIS A 73 -0.68 -1.58 3.28
CA HIS A 73 0.28 -1.96 2.22
C HIS A 73 1.35 -0.92 1.81
N GLU A 74 2.08 -0.29 2.73
CA GLU A 74 3.19 0.60 2.31
C GLU A 74 4.51 0.24 2.99
N CYS A 75 5.24 -0.69 2.36
CA CYS A 75 6.70 -0.74 2.44
C CYS A 75 7.28 0.24 1.41
N ALA A 76 8.07 1.20 1.90
CA ALA A 76 9.07 2.00 1.19
C ALA A 76 8.69 2.72 -0.11
N VAL A 77 8.14 3.93 0.01
CA VAL A 77 8.54 5.10 -0.82
C VAL A 77 8.26 6.41 -0.06
N ASN A 78 9.30 6.95 0.58
CA ASN A 78 9.37 8.30 1.16
C ASN A 78 8.23 8.75 2.11
N TRP A 79 7.61 7.83 2.83
CA TRP A 79 6.80 8.19 3.98
C TRP A 79 7.63 8.01 5.25
N SER A 80 7.58 8.95 6.18
CA SER A 80 8.12 8.71 7.53
C SER A 80 7.31 7.57 8.16
N VAL A 81 7.89 6.36 8.22
CA VAL A 81 7.27 5.11 8.72
C VAL A 81 6.66 5.26 10.13
N LEU A 82 7.05 6.32 10.84
CA LEU A 82 6.67 6.63 12.20
C LEU A 82 5.60 7.73 12.32
N LYS A 83 5.13 8.30 11.20
CA LYS A 83 4.22 9.44 11.21
C LYS A 83 3.11 9.30 10.18
N VAL A 84 1.88 9.22 10.67
CA VAL A 84 0.69 9.33 9.83
C VAL A 84 0.49 10.81 9.47
N ASP A 85 0.66 11.14 8.19
CA ASP A 85 0.54 12.51 7.68
C ASP A 85 -0.13 12.54 6.29
N ASN A 86 -0.25 13.73 5.71
CA ASN A 86 -0.89 13.89 4.41
C ASN A 86 0.01 13.59 3.20
N HIS A 87 1.21 13.02 3.39
CA HIS A 87 2.13 12.72 2.30
C HIS A 87 1.56 11.68 1.33
N TYR A 88 0.67 10.80 1.80
CA TYR A 88 -0.17 9.94 0.97
C TYR A 88 -0.76 10.69 -0.24
N TYR A 89 -1.55 11.72 0.06
CA TYR A 89 -2.35 12.44 -0.92
C TYR A 89 -1.45 13.25 -1.85
N LYS A 90 -0.33 13.76 -1.34
CA LYS A 90 0.73 14.39 -2.15
C LYS A 90 1.37 13.40 -3.13
N ASN A 91 1.53 12.13 -2.74
CA ASN A 91 2.03 11.10 -3.64
C ASN A 91 1.01 10.75 -4.74
N LEU A 92 -0.29 10.74 -4.42
CA LEU A 92 -1.32 10.53 -5.43
C LEU A 92 -1.31 11.62 -6.52
N GLN A 93 -1.12 12.89 -6.13
CA GLN A 93 -0.95 14.00 -7.07
C GLN A 93 0.26 13.83 -7.99
N LYS A 94 1.34 13.22 -7.47
CA LYS A 94 2.58 12.93 -8.21
C LYS A 94 2.51 11.64 -9.04
N LYS A 95 1.35 10.99 -9.11
CA LYS A 95 1.15 9.68 -9.76
C LYS A 95 2.02 8.57 -9.15
N ARG A 96 2.25 8.63 -7.83
CA ARG A 96 3.09 7.71 -7.05
C ARG A 96 2.28 6.81 -6.10
N GLY A 97 0.98 6.61 -6.34
CA GLY A 97 0.21 5.61 -5.59
C GLY A 97 0.75 4.21 -5.86
N VAL A 98 1.07 3.44 -4.80
CA VAL A 98 1.70 2.12 -4.93
C VAL A 98 0.76 1.11 -5.58
N LEU A 99 -0.52 1.15 -5.20
CA LEU A 99 -1.53 0.26 -5.77
C LEU A 99 -2.48 1.06 -6.68
N ALA A 100 -3.03 0.40 -7.70
CA ALA A 100 -3.89 1.05 -8.70
C ALA A 100 -5.12 1.74 -8.09
N CYS A 101 -5.73 1.13 -7.07
CA CYS A 101 -6.89 1.70 -6.41
C CYS A 101 -6.57 2.94 -5.55
N ASP A 102 -5.30 3.20 -5.18
CA ASP A 102 -4.88 4.45 -4.54
C ASP A 102 -4.85 5.54 -5.59
N GLN A 103 -4.17 5.23 -6.70
CA GLN A 103 -4.00 6.17 -7.77
C GLN A 103 -5.34 6.55 -8.42
N ASN A 104 -6.31 5.63 -8.40
CA ASN A 104 -7.67 5.89 -8.88
C ASN A 104 -8.41 6.93 -8.04
N LEU A 105 -8.06 7.14 -6.77
CA LEU A 105 -8.65 8.21 -5.96
C LEU A 105 -8.35 9.61 -6.52
N TYR A 106 -7.22 9.78 -7.21
CA TYR A 106 -6.91 11.04 -7.85
C TYR A 106 -7.35 11.12 -9.32
N LYS A 107 -7.51 9.96 -9.97
CA LYS A 107 -8.00 9.89 -11.35
C LYS A 107 -9.53 10.02 -11.45
N ASP A 108 -10.24 9.66 -10.40
CA ASP A 108 -11.69 9.72 -10.37
C ASP A 108 -12.20 11.15 -10.15
N GLY A 109 -13.23 11.54 -10.91
CA GLY A 109 -13.77 12.90 -10.94
C GLY A 109 -14.48 13.32 -9.66
N PHE A 110 -14.92 12.38 -8.83
CA PHE A 110 -15.61 12.66 -7.57
C PHE A 110 -14.66 12.75 -6.38
N THR A 111 -13.49 12.10 -6.46
CA THR A 111 -12.59 11.95 -5.32
C THR A 111 -11.31 12.78 -5.43
N SER A 112 -10.97 13.25 -6.63
CA SER A 112 -9.79 14.07 -6.89
C SER A 112 -9.76 15.37 -6.06
N SER A 113 -10.89 16.05 -5.91
CA SER A 113 -11.01 17.28 -5.11
C SER A 113 -10.75 17.06 -3.62
N ILE A 114 -11.16 15.90 -3.10
CA ILE A 114 -10.90 15.50 -1.71
C ILE A 114 -9.41 15.21 -1.52
N VAL A 115 -8.80 14.53 -2.50
CA VAL A 115 -7.35 14.27 -2.50
C VAL A 115 -6.57 15.59 -2.52
N ASP A 116 -6.96 16.56 -3.36
CA ASP A 116 -6.33 17.89 -3.40
C ASP A 116 -6.44 18.62 -2.07
N LEU A 117 -7.62 18.59 -1.44
CA LEU A 117 -7.88 19.23 -0.16
C LEU A 117 -7.00 18.63 0.96
N LEU A 118 -6.96 17.30 1.05
CA LEU A 118 -6.18 16.61 2.08
C LEU A 118 -4.67 16.70 1.83
N ALA A 119 -4.23 16.72 0.57
CA ALA A 119 -2.83 16.96 0.22
C ALA A 119 -2.36 18.39 0.57
N LYS A 120 -3.25 19.38 0.45
CA LYS A 120 -2.94 20.79 0.74
C LYS A 120 -2.82 21.06 2.24
N ASP A 121 -3.71 20.52 3.06
CA ASP A 121 -3.82 20.85 4.48
C ASP A 121 -3.59 19.63 5.39
N ASN A 122 -2.42 19.61 6.03
CA ASN A 122 -2.09 18.55 6.98
C ASN A 122 -2.90 18.65 8.29
N GLY A 123 -3.27 19.86 8.72
CA GLY A 123 -4.10 20.07 9.90
C GLY A 123 -5.49 19.47 9.70
N LEU A 124 -6.09 19.74 8.54
CA LEU A 124 -7.36 19.14 8.14
C LEU A 124 -7.28 17.62 8.10
N PHE A 125 -6.25 17.05 7.46
CA PHE A 125 -6.02 15.60 7.46
C PHE A 125 -5.96 15.04 8.89
N THR A 126 -5.12 15.62 9.75
CA THR A 126 -4.98 15.15 11.14
C THR A 126 -6.25 15.29 11.97
N SER A 127 -7.16 16.20 11.60
CA SER A 127 -8.46 16.36 12.27
C SER A 127 -9.53 15.36 11.78
N LEU A 128 -9.48 14.96 10.51
CA LEU A 128 -10.48 14.09 9.89
C LEU A 128 -10.12 12.61 10.05
N PHE A 129 -8.83 12.28 9.99
CA PHE A 129 -8.36 10.90 10.02
C PHE A 129 -8.80 10.14 11.29
N PRO A 130 -8.68 10.69 12.52
CA PRO A 130 -9.18 10.01 13.72
C PRO A 130 -10.70 9.90 13.75
N LYS A 131 -11.43 10.94 13.32
CA LYS A 131 -12.90 10.92 13.28
C LYS A 131 -13.43 9.83 12.35
N ALA A 132 -12.74 9.65 11.23
CA ALA A 132 -13.01 8.61 10.27
C ALA A 132 -12.80 7.21 10.87
N LEU A 133 -11.73 7.00 11.66
CA LEU A 133 -11.46 5.71 12.33
C LEU A 133 -12.49 5.40 13.42
N VAL A 134 -12.90 6.40 14.21
CA VAL A 134 -14.01 6.25 15.17
C VAL A 134 -15.27 5.83 14.44
N LYS A 135 -15.62 6.51 13.33
CA LYS A 135 -16.82 6.17 12.57
C LYS A 135 -16.78 4.76 11.99
N LEU A 136 -15.61 4.33 11.51
CA LEU A 136 -15.39 2.96 11.04
C LEU A 136 -15.54 1.93 12.18
N SER A 137 -15.06 2.26 13.38
CA SER A 137 -15.13 1.36 14.55
C SER A 137 -16.56 1.09 15.05
N GLU A 138 -17.54 1.91 14.64
CA GLU A 138 -18.95 1.77 15.00
C GLU A 138 -19.74 0.90 14.00
N VAL A 139 -19.14 0.49 12.89
CA VAL A 139 -19.86 -0.23 11.82
C VAL A 139 -20.12 -1.68 12.25
N ASN A 140 -21.40 -2.06 12.29
CA ASN A 140 -21.87 -3.42 12.58
C ASN A 140 -21.35 -3.99 13.92
N VAL A 141 -21.14 -3.13 14.92
CA VAL A 141 -20.74 -3.55 16.26
C VAL A 141 -21.87 -4.27 16.99
N LEU A 142 -21.51 -5.28 17.79
CA LEU A 142 -22.43 -5.98 18.67
C LEU A 142 -22.58 -5.17 19.97
N THR A 143 -23.81 -4.89 20.38
CA THR A 143 -24.13 -4.04 21.54
C THR A 143 -25.13 -4.71 22.48
N GLY A 144 -25.20 -4.22 23.72
CA GLY A 144 -26.10 -4.77 24.74
C GLY A 144 -25.79 -6.24 25.02
N THR A 145 -26.76 -7.11 24.75
CA THR A 145 -26.64 -8.57 24.95
C THR A 145 -26.27 -9.32 23.67
N GLN A 146 -25.91 -8.62 22.60
CA GLN A 146 -25.49 -9.23 21.33
C GLN A 146 -24.06 -9.78 21.44
N GLY A 147 -23.85 -11.03 21.01
CA GLY A 147 -22.54 -11.68 20.99
C GLY A 147 -22.06 -12.14 22.37
N GLU A 148 -20.75 -12.12 22.58
CA GLU A 148 -20.12 -12.53 23.83
C GLU A 148 -18.79 -11.81 24.07
N VAL A 149 -18.39 -11.68 25.34
CA VAL A 149 -17.02 -11.27 25.69
C VAL A 149 -16.14 -12.51 25.69
N ARG A 150 -15.29 -12.64 24.66
CA ARG A 150 -14.39 -13.80 24.51
C ARG A 150 -13.28 -13.77 25.56
N LYS A 151 -13.07 -14.89 26.24
CA LYS A 151 -11.91 -15.09 27.14
C LYS A 151 -10.61 -15.24 26.36
N VAL A 152 -10.70 -15.80 25.15
CA VAL A 152 -9.58 -15.99 24.23
C VAL A 152 -10.03 -15.57 22.83
N CYS A 153 -9.38 -14.56 22.24
CA CYS A 153 -9.90 -13.87 21.05
C CYS A 153 -10.09 -14.75 19.81
N ASN A 154 -9.28 -15.81 19.68
CA ASN A 154 -9.25 -16.68 18.49
C ASN A 154 -10.26 -17.85 18.53
N ARG A 155 -11.10 -17.92 19.56
CA ARG A 155 -12.13 -18.97 19.70
C ARG A 155 -13.38 -18.42 20.37
N PHE A 156 -14.50 -19.09 20.13
CA PHE A 156 -15.72 -18.89 20.92
C PHE A 156 -15.55 -19.46 22.32
N ASN A 157 -16.30 -18.94 23.29
CA ASN A 157 -16.31 -19.47 24.64
C ASN A 157 -16.98 -20.85 24.72
#